data_AF-A0AAE9IS93-F1
#
_entry.id   AF-A0AAE9IS93-F1
#
_cell.length_a   1.000
_cell.length_b   1.000
_cell.length_c   1.000
_cell.angle_alpha   90.00
_cell.angle_beta   90.00
_cell.angle_gamma   90.00
#
_symmetry.space_group_name_H-M   'P 1'
#
loop_
_entity.id
_entity.type
_entity.pdbx_description
1 polymer ?
#
loop_
_entity_poly.entity_id
_entity_poly.type
_entity_poly.pdbx_seq_one_letter_code
_entity_poly.pdbx_strand_id
1 'polypeptide(L)'
;MKLIPNHCSPNLCSTAATTSEPKPSVTCLFMVDLQSWGITTAAMATYTKYWNFAMLVASKLNDSTLFTGYPDSFGYASMLNDHSGYPVLSYTDFKNTPIPVENLDDGIDLDLKDVDSTLTQASWRPPTESQTCLIFFSVAPEVEYGGTTIKPTYANFATVVGVLLGGAPSIPGLTDPVIVNSLSNSDAQSVVQKLLDSLP
;
A
#
# COMPACT_ATOMS: atom_id res chain seq x y z
N MET A 1 50.41 33.92 -46.09
CA MET A 1 48.94 33.74 -46.22
C MET A 1 48.36 33.70 -44.82
N LYS A 2 47.44 34.61 -44.51
CA LYS A 2 46.77 34.75 -43.21
C LYS A 2 45.51 33.89 -43.26
N LEU A 3 45.41 32.84 -42.45
CA LEU A 3 44.19 32.06 -42.29
C LEU A 3 43.37 32.64 -41.14
N ILE A 4 42.14 33.02 -41.45
CA ILE A 4 41.15 33.60 -40.54
C ILE A 4 40.51 32.45 -39.74
N PRO A 5 40.29 32.57 -38.41
CA PRO A 5 39.53 31.57 -37.67
C PRO A 5 38.03 31.69 -37.97
N ASN A 6 37.39 30.57 -38.30
CA ASN A 6 35.94 30.48 -38.41
C ASN A 6 35.30 30.75 -37.05
N HIS A 7 34.47 31.79 -36.99
CA HIS A 7 33.51 32.04 -35.93
C HIS A 7 32.52 30.86 -35.83
N CYS A 8 32.43 30.22 -34.67
CA CYS A 8 31.23 29.48 -34.29
C CYS A 8 30.12 30.48 -33.94
N SER A 9 28.96 30.33 -34.59
CA SER A 9 27.73 31.05 -34.24
C SER A 9 27.18 30.61 -32.87
N PRO A 10 26.44 31.48 -32.15
CA PRO A 10 26.05 31.25 -30.73
C PRO A 10 24.87 30.30 -30.52
N ASN A 11 24.37 29.62 -31.55
CA ASN A 11 23.21 28.73 -31.42
C ASN A 11 23.67 27.28 -31.41
N LEU A 12 23.98 26.73 -30.24
CA LEU A 12 23.91 25.29 -29.89
C LEU A 12 24.72 25.06 -28.60
N CYS A 13 24.11 25.29 -27.44
CA CYS A 13 24.43 24.57 -26.20
C CYS A 13 23.53 25.08 -25.06
N SER A 14 22.40 24.41 -24.85
CA SER A 14 21.89 24.07 -23.51
C SER A 14 20.50 23.43 -23.63
N THR A 15 20.46 22.17 -24.03
CA THR A 15 19.44 21.28 -23.47
C THR A 15 20.06 20.73 -22.20
N ALA A 16 19.81 21.39 -21.06
CA ALA A 16 19.97 20.73 -19.78
C ALA A 16 18.98 19.56 -19.80
N ALA A 17 19.47 18.35 -20.06
CA ALA A 17 18.68 17.15 -19.88
C ALA A 17 18.41 17.06 -18.37
N THR A 18 17.21 17.44 -17.96
CA THR A 18 16.69 17.06 -16.64
C THR A 18 16.39 15.57 -16.71
N THR A 19 17.41 14.73 -16.51
CA THR A 19 17.18 13.33 -16.19
C THR A 19 16.57 13.32 -14.79
N SER A 20 15.23 13.29 -14.72
CA SER A 20 14.54 12.93 -13.48
C SER A 20 15.13 11.62 -12.98
N GLU A 21 15.38 11.52 -11.67
CA GLU A 21 15.82 10.26 -11.09
C GLU A 21 14.86 9.12 -11.51
N PRO A 22 15.38 7.91 -11.78
CA PRO A 22 14.54 6.77 -12.08
C PRO A 22 13.51 6.56 -10.97
N LYS A 23 12.25 6.36 -11.33
CA LYS A 23 11.21 6.03 -10.34
C LYS A 23 11.61 4.75 -9.58
N PRO A 24 11.45 4.71 -8.25
CA PRO A 24 11.73 3.50 -7.49
C PRO A 24 10.77 2.39 -7.92
N SER A 25 11.24 1.14 -7.90
CA SER A 25 10.42 -0.04 -8.14
C SER A 25 9.96 -0.62 -6.83
N VAL A 26 8.65 -0.76 -6.66
CA VAL A 26 8.06 -1.24 -5.40
C VAL A 26 7.05 -2.36 -5.64
N THR A 27 7.03 -3.32 -4.72
CA THR A 27 5.99 -4.34 -4.63
C THR A 27 5.34 -4.26 -3.25
N CYS A 28 4.11 -3.73 -3.19
CA CYS A 28 3.42 -3.52 -1.91
C CYS A 28 2.20 -4.42 -1.69
N LEU A 29 2.05 -4.92 -0.46
CA LEU A 29 0.82 -5.50 0.03
C LEU A 29 -0.05 -4.39 0.62
N PHE A 30 -1.28 -4.26 0.13
CA PHE A 30 -2.28 -3.35 0.68
C PHE A 30 -3.22 -4.18 1.55
N MET A 31 -2.94 -4.21 2.84
CA MET A 31 -3.74 -4.99 3.78
C MET A 31 -4.78 -4.06 4.41
N VAL A 32 -6.02 -4.21 3.98
CA VAL A 32 -7.16 -3.40 4.42
C VAL A 32 -7.93 -4.18 5.46
N ASP A 33 -7.80 -3.77 6.72
CA ASP A 33 -8.58 -4.28 7.84
C ASP A 33 -10.05 -3.97 7.64
N LEU A 34 -10.80 -5.00 7.24
CA LEU A 34 -12.25 -4.97 7.10
C LEU A 34 -12.93 -5.90 8.11
N GLN A 35 -12.19 -6.50 9.03
CA GLN A 35 -12.75 -7.49 9.93
C GLN A 35 -13.90 -6.88 10.74
N SER A 36 -15.01 -7.60 10.84
CA SER A 36 -16.08 -7.25 11.78
C SER A 36 -17.05 -8.39 11.98
N TRP A 37 -17.60 -8.44 13.19
CA TRP A 37 -18.74 -9.28 13.51
C TRP A 37 -20.05 -8.63 13.06
N GLY A 38 -20.94 -9.40 12.44
CA GLY A 38 -22.31 -8.96 12.13
C GLY A 38 -22.38 -7.87 11.06
N ILE A 39 -21.82 -8.15 9.88
CA ILE A 39 -21.74 -7.21 8.75
C ILE A 39 -23.14 -6.68 8.38
N THR A 40 -23.40 -5.42 8.71
CA THR A 40 -24.60 -4.71 8.25
C THR A 40 -24.38 -4.07 6.88
N THR A 41 -25.44 -3.75 6.15
CA THR A 41 -25.35 -2.96 4.90
C THR A 41 -24.63 -1.62 5.10
N ALA A 42 -24.76 -1.00 6.28
CA ALA A 42 -24.07 0.24 6.61
C ALA A 42 -22.55 0.04 6.81
N ALA A 43 -22.15 -1.09 7.41
CA ALA A 43 -20.74 -1.48 7.50
C ALA A 43 -20.15 -1.72 6.10
N MET A 44 -20.88 -2.40 5.21
CA MET A 44 -20.46 -2.64 3.81
C MET A 44 -20.23 -1.35 3.02
N ALA A 45 -21.13 -0.38 3.16
CA ALA A 45 -20.96 0.93 2.53
C ALA A 45 -19.70 1.65 3.04
N THR A 46 -19.34 1.43 4.31
CA THR A 46 -18.14 2.01 4.92
C THR A 46 -16.87 1.29 4.44
N TYR A 47 -16.87 -0.04 4.37
CA TYR A 47 -15.73 -0.83 3.88
C TYR A 47 -15.46 -0.59 2.41
N THR A 48 -16.50 -0.40 1.61
CA THR A 48 -16.36 0.00 0.21
C THR A 48 -15.63 1.34 0.09
N LYS A 49 -15.89 2.31 1.00
CA LYS A 49 -15.16 3.58 1.00
C LYS A 49 -13.69 3.40 1.36
N TYR A 50 -13.38 2.58 2.36
CA TYR A 50 -12.01 2.30 2.78
C TYR A 50 -11.21 1.53 1.73
N TRP A 51 -11.83 0.52 1.11
CA TRP A 51 -11.25 -0.21 -0.02
C TRP A 51 -10.96 0.73 -1.20
N ASN A 52 -11.93 1.56 -1.59
CA ASN A 52 -11.74 2.54 -2.66
C ASN A 52 -10.64 3.56 -2.32
N PHE A 53 -10.47 3.93 -1.05
CA PHE A 53 -9.36 4.77 -0.62
C PHE A 53 -8.01 4.06 -0.75
N ALA A 54 -7.92 2.77 -0.39
CA ALA A 54 -6.73 1.97 -0.62
C ALA A 54 -6.39 1.90 -2.13
N MET A 55 -7.39 1.75 -3.00
CA MET A 55 -7.20 1.81 -4.47
C MET A 55 -6.72 3.19 -4.93
N LEU A 56 -7.21 4.27 -4.31
CA LEU A 56 -6.74 5.62 -4.59
C LEU A 56 -5.26 5.79 -4.21
N VAL A 57 -4.84 5.28 -3.04
CA VAL A 57 -3.43 5.24 -2.64
C VAL A 57 -2.59 4.47 -3.65
N ALA A 58 -3.06 3.31 -4.12
CA ALA A 58 -2.36 2.53 -5.14
C ALA A 58 -2.21 3.30 -6.46
N SER A 59 -3.24 4.05 -6.88
CA SER A 59 -3.14 4.92 -8.06
C SER A 59 -2.04 5.97 -7.91
N LYS A 60 -1.96 6.63 -6.75
CA LYS A 60 -0.92 7.65 -6.49
C LYS A 60 0.47 7.04 -6.38
N LEU A 61 0.56 5.83 -5.83
CA LEU A 61 1.81 5.10 -5.77
C LEU A 61 2.30 4.75 -7.17
N ASN A 62 1.43 4.22 -8.03
CA ASN A 62 1.72 3.95 -9.44
C ASN A 62 2.13 5.20 -10.23
N ASP A 63 1.55 6.37 -9.92
CA ASP A 63 1.98 7.63 -10.53
C ASP A 63 3.42 8.00 -10.12
N SER A 64 3.89 7.54 -8.97
CA SER A 64 5.19 7.90 -8.37
C SER A 64 6.27 6.82 -8.51
N THR A 65 5.90 5.57 -8.80
CA THR A 65 6.81 4.40 -8.80
C THR A 65 6.60 3.50 -10.02
N LEU A 66 7.46 2.49 -10.18
CA LEU A 66 7.12 1.28 -10.94
C LEU A 66 6.39 0.33 -9.98
N PHE A 67 5.06 0.35 -10.00
CA PHE A 67 4.21 -0.30 -9.00
C PHE A 67 3.77 -1.71 -9.41
N THR A 68 3.95 -2.65 -8.49
CA THR A 68 3.25 -3.93 -8.43
C THR A 68 2.74 -4.19 -7.01
N GLY A 69 1.81 -5.12 -6.82
CA GLY A 69 1.34 -5.43 -5.48
C GLY A 69 0.16 -6.37 -5.42
N TYR A 70 -0.47 -6.43 -4.25
CA TYR A 70 -1.72 -7.15 -4.04
C TYR A 70 -2.61 -6.44 -3.03
N PRO A 71 -3.92 -6.28 -3.28
CA PRO A 71 -4.85 -5.80 -2.29
C PRO A 71 -5.50 -6.97 -1.55
N ASP A 72 -5.38 -6.96 -0.23
CA ASP A 72 -5.87 -7.98 0.69
C ASP A 72 -6.90 -7.38 1.64
N SER A 73 -8.09 -7.98 1.72
CA SER A 73 -9.09 -7.65 2.73
C SER A 73 -8.80 -8.46 3.99
N PHE A 74 -8.00 -7.90 4.87
CA PHE A 74 -7.73 -8.56 6.14
C PHE A 74 -9.05 -8.79 6.90
N GLY A 75 -9.31 -10.04 7.28
CA GLY A 75 -10.56 -10.47 7.91
C GLY A 75 -11.46 -11.33 7.03
N TYR A 76 -11.34 -11.29 5.70
CA TYR A 76 -12.15 -12.10 4.78
C TYR A 76 -11.31 -12.69 3.64
N ALA A 77 -11.43 -13.98 3.42
CA ALA A 77 -10.66 -14.72 2.43
C ALA A 77 -11.55 -15.12 1.25
N SER A 78 -11.92 -14.17 0.38
CA SER A 78 -12.64 -14.57 -0.84
C SER A 78 -11.74 -15.26 -1.88
N MET A 79 -10.41 -15.03 -1.83
CA MET A 79 -9.47 -15.51 -2.86
C MET A 79 -8.13 -16.07 -2.33
N LEU A 80 -7.73 -15.76 -1.09
CA LEU A 80 -6.50 -16.25 -0.47
C LEU A 80 -6.78 -16.81 0.93
N ASN A 81 -7.24 -18.07 0.98
CA ASN A 81 -7.59 -18.75 2.23
C ASN A 81 -6.48 -18.73 3.30
N ASP A 82 -5.21 -18.65 2.89
CA ASP A 82 -4.07 -18.79 3.80
C ASP A 82 -3.34 -17.46 4.08
N HIS A 83 -3.73 -16.32 3.45
CA HIS A 83 -3.09 -14.99 3.58
C HIS A 83 -1.54 -15.00 3.63
N SER A 84 -0.90 -15.95 2.94
CA SER A 84 0.54 -16.24 3.10
C SER A 84 1.32 -16.27 1.79
N GLY A 85 0.62 -16.36 0.65
CA GLY A 85 1.21 -16.38 -0.69
C GLY A 85 0.56 -15.37 -1.61
N TYR A 86 1.07 -14.15 -1.62
CA TYR A 86 0.49 -13.03 -2.36
C TYR A 86 0.97 -13.00 -3.81
N PRO A 87 0.05 -12.96 -4.79
CA PRO A 87 0.45 -12.82 -6.18
C PRO A 87 0.97 -11.40 -6.44
N VAL A 88 1.95 -11.27 -7.33
CA VAL A 88 2.48 -9.97 -7.75
C VAL A 88 1.67 -9.47 -8.94
N LEU A 89 0.72 -8.57 -8.70
CA LEU A 89 -0.14 -8.00 -9.74
C LEU A 89 0.45 -6.72 -10.31
N SER A 90 0.24 -6.50 -11.62
CA SER A 90 0.44 -5.19 -12.22
C SER A 90 -0.58 -4.19 -11.69
N TYR A 91 -0.33 -2.88 -11.79
CA TYR A 91 -1.34 -1.88 -11.40
C TYR A 91 -2.69 -2.07 -12.13
N THR A 92 -2.64 -2.48 -13.41
CA THR A 92 -3.84 -2.73 -14.21
C THR A 92 -4.70 -3.83 -13.62
N ASP A 93 -4.10 -4.90 -13.11
CA ASP A 93 -4.82 -6.01 -12.49
C ASP A 93 -5.20 -5.68 -11.05
N PHE A 94 -4.27 -5.07 -10.30
CA PHE A 94 -4.46 -4.63 -8.92
C PHE A 94 -5.75 -3.80 -8.77
N LYS A 95 -5.90 -2.73 -9.56
CA LYS A 95 -7.03 -1.79 -9.44
C LYS A 95 -8.39 -2.39 -9.82
N ASN A 96 -8.39 -3.54 -10.49
CA ASN A 96 -9.59 -4.26 -10.89
C ASN A 96 -9.95 -5.37 -9.89
N THR A 97 -9.18 -5.54 -8.82
CA THR A 97 -9.49 -6.53 -7.79
C THR A 97 -10.77 -6.11 -7.05
N PRO A 98 -11.83 -6.93 -7.09
CA PRO A 98 -13.09 -6.57 -6.44
C PRO A 98 -12.92 -6.57 -4.92
N ILE A 99 -13.70 -5.72 -4.24
CA ILE A 99 -13.84 -5.84 -2.79
C ILE A 99 -14.53 -7.19 -2.50
N PRO A 100 -14.00 -8.01 -1.59
CA PRO A 100 -14.43 -9.40 -1.41
C PRO A 100 -15.70 -9.56 -0.57
N VAL A 101 -16.68 -8.69 -0.80
CA VAL A 101 -17.99 -8.65 -0.10
C VAL A 101 -19.04 -9.57 -0.73
N GLU A 102 -18.63 -10.45 -1.65
CA GLU A 102 -19.57 -11.31 -2.38
C GLU A 102 -20.26 -12.35 -1.49
N ASN A 103 -19.70 -12.61 -0.30
CA ASN A 103 -20.36 -13.39 0.72
C ASN A 103 -20.57 -12.50 1.94
N LEU A 104 -21.83 -12.38 2.37
CA LEU A 104 -22.22 -11.98 3.73
C LEU A 104 -21.77 -13.05 4.73
N ASP A 105 -20.55 -13.57 4.57
CA ASP A 105 -19.90 -14.48 5.49
C ASP A 105 -19.66 -13.68 6.76
N ASP A 106 -20.32 -14.09 7.83
CA ASP A 106 -20.21 -13.48 9.14
C ASP A 106 -18.99 -14.03 9.92
N GLY A 107 -18.24 -14.94 9.32
CA GLY A 107 -16.95 -15.42 9.80
C GLY A 107 -15.82 -14.44 9.53
N ILE A 108 -14.98 -14.22 10.54
CA ILE A 108 -13.66 -13.62 10.37
C ILE A 108 -12.70 -14.76 9.99
N ASP A 109 -12.15 -14.71 8.78
CA ASP A 109 -11.19 -15.70 8.29
C ASP A 109 -9.78 -15.45 8.86
N LEU A 110 -9.47 -14.19 9.18
CA LEU A 110 -8.20 -13.80 9.76
C LEU A 110 -8.38 -12.70 10.82
N ASP A 111 -8.15 -13.05 12.08
CA ASP A 111 -8.30 -12.16 13.24
C ASP A 111 -7.03 -11.29 13.41
N LEU A 112 -7.18 -10.03 13.81
CA LEU A 112 -6.03 -9.17 14.12
C LEU A 112 -5.14 -9.75 15.21
N LYS A 113 -5.66 -10.61 16.07
CA LYS A 113 -4.85 -11.35 17.05
C LYS A 113 -3.75 -12.18 16.39
N ASP A 114 -3.94 -12.61 15.15
CA ASP A 114 -3.02 -13.48 14.43
C ASP A 114 -2.16 -12.73 13.40
N VAL A 115 -2.39 -11.42 13.19
CA VAL A 115 -1.78 -10.61 12.11
C VAL A 115 -0.26 -10.70 12.06
N ASP A 116 0.42 -10.61 13.20
CA ASP A 116 1.89 -10.64 13.25
C ASP A 116 2.45 -11.99 12.81
N SER A 117 1.78 -13.08 13.21
CA SER A 117 2.19 -14.44 12.87
C SER A 117 1.96 -14.73 11.39
N THR A 118 0.88 -14.20 10.82
CA THR A 118 0.56 -14.30 9.39
C THR A 118 1.55 -13.51 8.55
N LEU A 119 1.80 -12.24 8.90
CA LEU A 119 2.77 -11.38 8.21
C LEU A 119 4.21 -11.90 8.28
N THR A 120 4.56 -12.63 9.34
CA THR A 120 5.87 -13.29 9.47
C THR A 120 6.04 -14.44 8.46
N GLN A 121 4.95 -15.09 8.08
CA GLN A 121 4.95 -16.23 7.14
C GLN A 121 4.59 -15.83 5.70
N ALA A 122 4.01 -14.63 5.52
CA ALA A 122 3.63 -14.08 4.24
C ALA A 122 4.80 -13.94 3.27
N SER A 123 4.55 -14.22 1.99
CA SER A 123 5.53 -14.24 0.91
C SER A 123 4.94 -13.80 -0.43
N TRP A 124 5.79 -13.28 -1.31
CA TRP A 124 5.42 -12.93 -2.69
C TRP A 124 5.56 -14.13 -3.64
N ARG A 125 4.61 -14.28 -4.57
CA ARG A 125 4.59 -15.36 -5.56
C ARG A 125 4.33 -14.80 -6.98
N PRO A 126 5.32 -14.85 -7.90
CA PRO A 126 6.71 -15.21 -7.67
C PRO A 126 7.40 -14.20 -6.73
N PRO A 127 8.60 -14.53 -6.20
CA PRO A 127 9.43 -13.55 -5.50
C PRO A 127 9.70 -12.31 -6.37
N THR A 128 9.90 -11.18 -5.72
CA THR A 128 10.17 -9.88 -6.37
C THR A 128 11.55 -9.36 -5.97
N GLU A 129 12.22 -8.68 -6.89
CA GLU A 129 13.47 -7.95 -6.64
C GLU A 129 13.23 -6.47 -6.34
N SER A 130 11.97 -6.01 -6.40
CA SER A 130 11.59 -4.64 -6.05
C SER A 130 11.69 -4.41 -4.54
N GLN A 131 11.72 -3.14 -4.14
CA GLN A 131 11.60 -2.79 -2.73
C GLN A 131 10.21 -3.22 -2.23
N THR A 132 10.16 -4.02 -1.16
CA THR A 132 8.91 -4.57 -0.67
C THR A 132 8.30 -3.76 0.45
N CYS A 133 6.97 -3.66 0.44
CA CYS A 133 6.24 -2.80 1.35
C CYS A 133 4.93 -3.44 1.82
N LEU A 134 4.47 -3.03 2.99
CA LEU A 134 3.13 -3.28 3.50
C LEU A 134 2.51 -1.94 3.84
N ILE A 135 1.33 -1.67 3.30
CA ILE A 135 0.48 -0.57 3.74
C ILE A 135 -0.69 -1.20 4.50
N PHE A 136 -0.68 -1.02 5.82
CA PHE A 136 -1.68 -1.58 6.71
C PHE A 136 -2.73 -0.51 7.05
N PHE A 137 -3.93 -0.65 6.49
CA PHE A 137 -5.04 0.23 6.75
C PHE A 137 -5.88 -0.34 7.87
N SER A 138 -6.02 0.36 8.99
CA SER A 138 -6.83 -0.11 10.12
C SER A 138 -7.94 0.85 10.50
N VAL A 139 -9.08 0.25 10.83
CA VAL A 139 -10.26 0.90 11.42
C VAL A 139 -10.51 0.40 12.84
N ALA A 140 -9.78 -0.64 13.26
CA ALA A 140 -10.02 -1.34 14.50
C ALA A 140 -9.53 -0.55 15.73
N PRO A 141 -10.26 -0.61 16.85
CA PRO A 141 -9.71 -0.18 18.13
C PRO A 141 -8.62 -1.17 18.60
N GLU A 142 -7.71 -0.68 19.45
CA GLU A 142 -6.57 -1.44 19.96
C GLU A 142 -6.94 -2.79 20.61
N VAL A 143 -8.14 -2.91 21.19
CA VAL A 143 -8.61 -4.15 21.82
C VAL A 143 -8.76 -5.32 20.84
N GLU A 144 -9.07 -5.06 19.56
CA GLU A 144 -9.24 -6.12 18.55
C GLU A 144 -7.92 -6.83 18.24
N TYR A 145 -6.78 -6.15 18.43
CA TYR A 145 -5.46 -6.73 18.25
C TYR A 145 -5.12 -7.77 19.34
N GLY A 146 -5.86 -7.82 20.45
CA GLY A 146 -5.67 -8.80 21.53
C GLY A 146 -4.24 -8.90 22.07
N GLY A 147 -3.48 -7.80 22.03
CA GLY A 147 -2.09 -7.73 22.48
C GLY A 147 -1.04 -8.00 21.39
N THR A 148 -1.46 -8.33 20.17
CA THR A 148 -0.57 -8.47 19.00
C THR A 148 -0.15 -7.10 18.48
N THR A 149 1.05 -7.02 17.91
CA THR A 149 1.63 -5.78 17.37
C THR A 149 2.11 -5.98 15.94
N ILE A 150 1.91 -4.98 15.09
CA ILE A 150 2.47 -4.93 13.75
C ILE A 150 3.88 -4.35 13.82
N LYS A 151 4.84 -5.08 13.24
CA LYS A 151 6.25 -4.65 13.21
C LYS A 151 6.47 -3.62 12.10
N PRO A 152 7.44 -2.71 12.25
CA PRO A 152 7.79 -1.76 11.19
C PRO A 152 8.43 -2.44 9.96
N THR A 153 8.84 -3.72 10.09
CA THR A 153 9.46 -4.53 9.04
C THR A 153 9.12 -6.01 9.22
N TYR A 154 9.01 -6.74 8.12
CA TYR A 154 8.91 -8.20 8.05
C TYR A 154 9.87 -8.74 6.98
N ALA A 155 10.11 -10.06 6.97
CA ALA A 155 11.05 -10.68 6.03
C ALA A 155 10.72 -10.39 4.55
N ASN A 156 9.44 -10.32 4.20
CA ASN A 156 8.98 -10.03 2.83
C ASN A 156 8.39 -8.63 2.66
N PHE A 157 8.45 -7.78 3.70
CA PHE A 157 7.99 -6.39 3.68
C PHE A 157 9.01 -5.51 4.40
N ALA A 158 9.96 -4.97 3.63
CA ALA A 158 11.07 -4.18 4.18
C ALA A 158 10.61 -2.85 4.79
N THR A 159 9.49 -2.29 4.31
CA THR A 159 8.88 -1.06 4.83
C THR A 159 7.42 -1.31 5.18
N VAL A 160 7.01 -1.00 6.42
CA VAL A 160 5.60 -1.05 6.84
C VAL A 160 5.09 0.36 7.15
N VAL A 161 3.99 0.77 6.53
CA VAL A 161 3.28 2.03 6.78
C VAL A 161 1.90 1.71 7.35
N GLY A 162 1.59 2.26 8.52
CA GLY A 162 0.25 2.20 9.09
C GLY A 162 -0.60 3.37 8.63
N VAL A 163 -1.89 3.11 8.38
CA VAL A 163 -2.89 4.12 7.99
C VAL A 163 -4.10 3.97 8.90
N LEU A 164 -4.43 5.03 9.66
CA LEU A 164 -5.59 5.06 10.53
C LEU A 164 -6.79 5.61 9.76
N LEU A 165 -7.83 4.79 9.65
CA LEU A 165 -9.10 5.10 9.00
C LEU A 165 -10.22 5.17 10.05
N GLY A 166 -11.30 5.89 9.74
CA GLY A 166 -12.52 5.84 10.54
C GLY A 166 -12.42 6.32 11.98
N GLY A 167 -11.33 7.03 12.34
CA GLY A 167 -11.06 7.46 13.71
C GLY A 167 -10.39 6.41 14.60
N ALA A 168 -9.80 5.36 14.03
CA ALA A 168 -8.97 4.41 14.77
C ALA A 168 -7.86 5.16 15.55
N PRO A 169 -7.64 4.85 16.84
CA PRO A 169 -6.73 5.62 17.68
C PRO A 169 -5.25 5.28 17.45
N SER A 170 -4.95 4.02 17.11
CA SER A 170 -3.60 3.48 17.05
C SER A 170 -3.58 2.18 16.22
N ILE A 171 -2.38 1.83 15.73
CA ILE A 171 -2.04 0.48 15.28
C ILE A 171 -0.90 0.02 16.19
N PRO A 172 -1.11 -0.96 17.08
CA PRO A 172 -0.08 -1.42 18.00
C PRO A 172 1.21 -1.81 17.27
N GLY A 173 2.36 -1.30 17.74
CA GLY A 173 3.67 -1.51 17.13
C GLY A 173 4.09 -0.48 16.08
N LEU A 174 3.18 0.36 15.60
CA LEU A 174 3.49 1.47 14.67
C LEU A 174 3.32 2.83 15.37
N THR A 175 4.42 3.58 15.50
CA THR A 175 4.45 4.83 16.27
C THR A 175 4.16 6.09 15.47
N ASP A 176 4.17 6.01 14.14
CA ASP A 176 3.94 7.15 13.24
C ASP A 176 3.02 6.77 12.07
N PRO A 177 1.78 6.33 12.34
CA PRO A 177 0.81 6.03 11.29
C PRO A 177 0.25 7.31 10.65
N VAL A 178 -0.14 7.22 9.39
CA VAL A 178 -0.81 8.31 8.69
C VAL A 178 -2.28 8.36 9.12
N ILE A 179 -2.70 9.49 9.69
CA ILE A 179 -4.08 9.71 10.11
C ILE A 179 -4.88 10.24 8.92
N VAL A 180 -5.92 9.51 8.50
CA VAL A 180 -6.76 9.85 7.35
C VAL A 180 -8.16 10.20 7.81
N ASN A 181 -8.56 11.46 7.57
CA ASN A 181 -9.84 11.97 8.05
C ASN A 181 -10.91 12.11 6.94
N SER A 182 -10.49 12.26 5.68
CA SER A 182 -11.38 12.65 4.58
C SER A 182 -11.42 11.67 3.41
N LEU A 183 -10.51 10.70 3.37
CA LEU A 183 -10.35 9.75 2.26
C LEU A 183 -10.09 10.46 0.91
N SER A 184 -9.41 11.60 0.96
CA SER A 184 -9.21 12.48 -0.19
C SER A 184 -7.92 12.18 -0.96
N ASN A 185 -7.71 12.88 -2.09
CA ASN A 185 -6.45 12.81 -2.83
C ASN A 185 -5.24 13.26 -2.00
N SER A 186 -5.38 14.26 -1.12
CA SER A 186 -4.29 14.71 -0.25
C SER A 186 -3.95 13.68 0.82
N ASP A 187 -4.97 13.00 1.36
CA ASP A 187 -4.76 11.90 2.30
C ASP A 187 -4.01 10.76 1.60
N ALA A 188 -4.44 10.38 0.39
CA ALA A 188 -3.78 9.34 -0.38
C ALA A 188 -2.33 9.70 -0.74
N GLN A 189 -2.07 10.96 -1.11
CA GLN A 189 -0.72 11.45 -1.38
C GLN A 189 0.16 11.42 -0.13
N SER A 190 -0.41 11.69 1.05
CA SER A 190 0.33 11.66 2.32
C SER A 190 0.77 10.24 2.67
N VAL A 191 -0.07 9.23 2.43
CA VAL A 191 0.31 7.81 2.58
C VAL A 191 1.45 7.44 1.63
N VAL A 192 1.35 7.84 0.35
CA VAL A 192 2.41 7.58 -0.63
C VAL A 192 3.71 8.27 -0.26
N GLN A 193 3.66 9.56 0.14
CA GLN A 193 4.84 10.30 0.56
C GLN A 193 5.52 9.63 1.76
N LYS A 194 4.73 9.25 2.77
CA LYS A 194 5.23 8.53 3.95
C LYS A 194 5.94 7.24 3.57
N LEU A 195 5.37 6.46 2.63
CA LEU A 195 6.00 5.25 2.12
C LEU A 195 7.33 5.56 1.42
N LEU A 196 7.32 6.49 0.46
CA LEU A 196 8.51 6.84 -0.32
C LEU A 196 9.65 7.38 0.56
N ASP A 197 9.33 8.17 1.58
CA ASP A 197 10.32 8.68 2.55
C ASP A 197 10.87 7.58 3.47
N SER A 198 10.20 6.43 3.56
CA SER A 198 10.55 5.29 4.42
C SER A 198 11.14 4.10 3.64
N LEU A 199 11.33 4.26 2.32
CA LEU A 199 11.99 3.26 1.49
C LEU A 199 13.50 3.22 1.80
N PRO A 200 14.14 2.03 1.79
CA PRO A 200 15.56 1.86 2.07
C PRO A 200 16.49 2.31 0.93
#